data_AF-A0A5K7ZNL2-F1
#
_entry.id   AF-A0A5K7ZNL2-F1
#
_cell.length_a   1.000
_cell.length_b   1.000
_cell.length_c   1.000
_cell.angle_alpha   90.00
_cell.angle_beta   90.00
_cell.angle_gamma   90.00
#
_symmetry.space_group_name_H-M   'P 1'
#
loop_
_entity.id
_entity.type
_entity.pdbx_description
1 polymer ?
#
loop_
_entity_poly.entity_id
_entity_poly.type
_entity_poly.pdbx_seq_one_letter_code
_entity_poly.pdbx_strand_id
1 'polypeptide(L)'
;MKGTAIMLTFFFSVLFSLTAYAQLPYDVERSIKDTAANEHPGNYSLQNFEIKRQTKAYNDFESWEYEKNMDQRTFDDLKETVINEHPGNYALQLFDLKRQVAAYHFLQKYDYVDGVPYDVLNDLKYDVAYRHPTNFALQKFELQRQIKAYLDMH
;
A
#
# COMPACT_ATOMS: atom_id res chain seq x y z
N MET A 1 21.57 16.05 61.02
CA MET A 1 20.44 15.77 60.09
C MET A 1 20.68 16.62 58.86
N LYS A 2 21.36 16.08 57.84
CA LYS A 2 20.82 15.56 56.56
C LYS A 2 19.92 16.57 55.83
N GLY A 3 20.37 16.98 54.63
CA GLY A 3 19.56 17.74 53.68
C GLY A 3 20.34 18.29 52.48
N THR A 4 21.12 17.46 51.79
CA THR A 4 21.68 17.76 50.46
C THR A 4 20.59 17.59 49.40
N ALA A 5 20.40 18.58 48.52
CA ALA A 5 19.60 18.41 47.30
C ALA A 5 20.52 18.61 46.08
N ILE A 6 20.79 17.49 45.40
CA ILE A 6 21.56 17.39 44.17
C ILE A 6 20.65 17.84 43.02
N MET A 7 21.06 18.88 42.31
CA MET A 7 20.38 19.37 41.11
C MET A 7 20.69 18.40 39.96
N LEU A 8 19.69 17.61 39.54
CA LEU A 8 19.81 16.68 38.42
C LEU A 8 19.68 17.46 37.10
N THR A 9 20.80 17.70 36.41
CA THR A 9 20.80 18.19 35.03
C THR A 9 20.51 17.03 34.10
N PHE A 10 19.31 16.98 33.54
CA PHE A 10 18.95 16.03 32.47
C PHE A 10 19.67 16.43 31.18
N PHE A 11 20.63 15.60 30.76
CA PHE A 11 21.22 15.65 29.42
C PHE A 11 20.20 15.08 28.42
N PHE A 12 19.59 15.95 27.62
CA PHE A 12 18.70 15.55 26.53
C PHE A 12 19.57 15.18 25.31
N SER A 13 20.01 13.92 25.24
CA SER A 13 20.65 13.40 24.02
C SER A 13 19.60 13.21 22.94
N VAL A 14 19.54 14.14 22.01
CA VAL A 14 18.79 13.99 20.75
C VAL A 14 19.54 12.97 19.89
N LEU A 15 19.06 11.72 19.88
CA LEU A 15 19.47 10.73 18.90
C LEU A 15 18.89 11.13 17.53
N PHE A 16 19.74 11.73 16.70
CA PHE A 16 19.48 11.90 15.28
C PHE A 16 19.71 10.54 14.59
N SER A 17 18.66 9.76 14.40
CA SER A 17 18.71 8.59 13.53
C SER A 17 18.78 9.07 12.07
N LEU A 18 19.98 9.13 11.50
CA LEU A 18 20.19 9.21 10.06
C LEU A 18 19.79 7.85 9.47
N THR A 19 18.55 7.70 9.01
CA THR A 19 18.19 6.60 8.12
C THR A 19 18.93 6.80 6.80
N ALA A 20 19.98 6.00 6.60
CA ALA A 20 20.63 5.87 5.30
C ALA A 20 19.60 5.22 4.35
N TYR A 21 19.03 6.00 3.44
CA TYR A 21 18.25 5.45 2.34
C TYR A 21 19.19 4.61 1.49
N ALA A 22 18.83 3.34 1.25
CA ALA A 22 19.55 2.50 0.31
C ALA A 22 19.63 3.22 -1.04
N GLN A 23 20.81 3.19 -1.66
CA GLN A 23 21.01 3.84 -2.95
C GLN A 23 20.17 3.12 -4.01
N LEU A 24 19.39 3.86 -4.79
CA LEU A 24 18.55 3.32 -5.85
C LEU A 24 19.40 2.55 -6.88
N PRO A 25 18.86 1.48 -7.49
CA PRO A 25 19.43 0.93 -8.71
C PRO A 25 19.58 2.02 -9.78
N TYR A 26 20.68 1.96 -10.54
CA TYR A 26 21.03 3.00 -11.51
C TYR A 26 19.96 3.22 -12.58
N ASP A 27 19.37 2.13 -13.07
CA ASP A 27 18.30 2.12 -14.06
C ASP A 27 17.00 2.73 -13.52
N VAL A 28 16.64 2.42 -12.28
CA VAL A 28 15.51 3.03 -11.57
C VAL A 28 15.72 4.53 -11.39
N GLU A 29 16.88 4.94 -10.86
CA GLU A 29 17.22 6.35 -10.65
C GLU A 29 17.19 7.13 -11.97
N ARG A 30 17.76 6.56 -13.02
CA ARG A 30 17.76 7.15 -14.36
C ARG A 30 16.34 7.30 -14.90
N SER A 31 15.53 6.25 -14.82
CA SER A 31 14.13 6.27 -15.29
C SER A 31 13.29 7.34 -14.60
N ILE A 32 13.43 7.48 -13.27
CA ILE A 32 12.75 8.51 -12.48
C ILE A 32 13.17 9.91 -12.94
N LYS A 33 14.48 10.14 -13.12
CA LYS A 33 15.01 11.45 -13.57
C LYS A 33 14.56 11.80 -14.98
N ASP A 34 14.63 10.84 -15.90
CA ASP A 34 14.25 11.02 -17.30
C ASP A 34 12.75 11.34 -17.40
N THR A 35 11.90 10.63 -16.64
CA THR A 35 10.45 10.88 -16.58
C THR A 35 10.15 12.28 -16.05
N ALA A 36 10.74 12.66 -14.91
CA ALA A 36 10.53 13.98 -14.33
C ALA A 36 10.97 15.11 -15.27
N ALA A 37 12.11 14.95 -15.95
CA ALA A 37 12.61 15.91 -16.92
C ALA A 37 11.66 16.07 -18.12
N ASN A 38 11.06 14.96 -18.59
CA ASN A 38 10.12 14.94 -19.69
C ASN A 38 8.75 15.53 -19.33
N GLU A 39 8.22 15.23 -18.15
CA GLU A 39 6.91 15.74 -17.69
C GLU A 39 6.96 17.24 -17.31
N HIS A 40 8.12 17.71 -16.86
CA HIS A 40 8.29 19.07 -16.35
C HIS A 40 9.50 19.77 -16.99
N PRO A 41 9.51 19.96 -18.33
CA PRO A 41 10.66 20.52 -19.03
C PRO A 41 10.97 21.93 -18.55
N GLY A 42 12.23 22.17 -18.16
CA GLY A 42 12.71 23.47 -17.66
C GLY A 42 12.21 23.88 -16.27
N ASN A 43 11.28 23.13 -15.66
CA ASN A 43 10.82 23.38 -14.29
C ASN A 43 11.55 22.48 -13.29
N TYR A 44 12.80 22.84 -12.98
CA TYR A 44 13.66 22.06 -12.09
C TYR A 44 13.09 21.86 -10.67
N SER A 45 12.24 22.78 -10.19
CA SER A 45 11.56 22.64 -8.91
C SER A 45 10.56 21.48 -8.93
N LEU A 46 9.73 21.39 -9.96
CA LEU A 46 8.80 20.26 -10.12
C LEU A 46 9.54 18.96 -10.43
N GLN A 47 10.60 18.99 -11.24
CA GLN A 47 11.43 17.81 -11.48
C GLN A 47 11.98 17.23 -10.18
N ASN A 48 12.59 18.08 -9.34
CA ASN A 48 13.16 17.65 -8.06
C ASN A 48 12.07 17.14 -7.09
N PHE A 49 10.88 17.74 -7.10
CA PHE A 49 9.74 17.25 -6.32
C PHE A 49 9.34 15.84 -6.76
N GLU A 50 9.16 15.61 -8.07
CA GLU A 50 8.73 14.32 -8.59
C GLU A 50 9.80 13.24 -8.39
N ILE A 51 11.08 13.56 -8.59
CA ILE A 51 12.19 12.65 -8.30
C ILE A 51 12.14 12.20 -6.83
N LYS A 52 12.00 13.13 -5.87
CA LYS A 52 11.92 12.78 -4.45
C LYS A 52 10.69 11.92 -4.13
N ARG A 53 9.54 12.27 -4.73
CA ARG A 53 8.29 11.53 -4.54
C ARG A 53 8.40 10.09 -5.05
N GLN A 54 8.91 9.89 -6.26
CA GLN A 54 9.08 8.57 -6.86
C GLN A 54 10.15 7.74 -6.16
N THR A 55 11.29 8.34 -5.80
CA THR A 55 12.34 7.67 -5.02
C THR A 55 11.81 7.18 -3.67
N LYS A 56 11.05 8.02 -2.96
CA LYS A 56 10.43 7.59 -1.70
C LYS A 56 9.45 6.45 -1.94
N ALA A 57 8.60 6.57 -2.95
CA ALA A 57 7.60 5.55 -3.24
C ALA A 57 8.22 4.21 -3.62
N TYR A 58 9.30 4.21 -4.42
CA TYR A 58 10.08 3.03 -4.75
C TYR A 58 10.61 2.35 -3.47
N ASN A 59 11.29 3.12 -2.60
CA ASN A 59 11.86 2.55 -1.38
C ASN A 59 10.77 1.98 -0.45
N ASP A 60 9.65 2.70 -0.30
CA ASP A 60 8.51 2.22 0.49
C ASP A 60 7.89 0.94 -0.11
N PHE A 61 7.81 0.84 -1.44
CA PHE A 61 7.24 -0.33 -2.14
C PHE A 61 8.16 -1.55 -2.06
N GLU A 62 9.45 -1.37 -2.32
CA GLU A 62 10.45 -2.44 -2.30
C GLU A 62 10.65 -3.00 -0.89
N SER A 63 10.70 -2.14 0.12
CA SER A 63 10.88 -2.57 1.53
C SER A 63 9.66 -3.25 2.14
N TRP A 64 8.49 -3.20 1.49
CA TRP A 64 7.31 -3.92 1.94
C TRP A 64 7.40 -5.36 1.45
N GLU A 65 8.06 -6.20 2.24
CA GLU A 65 8.33 -7.61 1.91
C GLU A 65 7.21 -8.56 2.33
N TYR A 66 6.40 -8.18 3.31
CA TYR A 66 5.37 -9.02 3.91
C TYR A 66 4.17 -8.20 4.39
N GLU A 67 2.98 -8.79 4.27
CA GLU A 67 1.75 -8.24 4.86
C GLU A 67 1.12 -9.20 5.87
N LYS A 68 0.84 -8.68 7.07
CA LYS A 68 0.30 -9.48 8.17
C LYS A 68 -1.05 -10.09 7.81
N ASN A 69 -1.22 -11.40 8.02
CA ASN A 69 -2.45 -12.16 7.70
C ASN A 69 -2.78 -12.28 6.20
N MET A 70 -1.82 -11.99 5.32
CA MET A 70 -1.85 -12.38 3.91
C MET A 70 -0.82 -13.49 3.71
N ASP A 71 -1.15 -14.52 2.96
CA ASP A 71 -0.14 -15.52 2.60
C ASP A 71 0.90 -14.90 1.67
N GLN A 72 2.16 -15.33 1.79
CA GLN A 72 3.28 -14.69 1.08
C GLN A 72 3.09 -14.77 -0.44
N ARG A 73 2.60 -15.90 -0.95
CA ARG A 73 2.38 -16.07 -2.40
C ARG A 73 1.36 -15.06 -2.92
N THR A 74 0.23 -14.90 -2.25
CA THR A 74 -0.78 -13.89 -2.61
C THR A 74 -0.21 -12.47 -2.57
N PHE A 75 0.63 -12.15 -1.57
CA PHE A 75 1.26 -10.84 -1.49
C PHE A 75 2.26 -10.60 -2.62
N ASP A 76 3.07 -11.61 -2.96
CA ASP A 76 4.02 -11.57 -4.06
C ASP A 76 3.31 -11.41 -5.41
N ASP A 77 2.28 -12.23 -5.67
CA ASP A 77 1.45 -12.17 -6.88
C ASP A 77 0.76 -10.79 -7.02
N LEU A 78 0.33 -10.21 -5.89
CA LEU A 78 -0.24 -8.87 -5.85
C LEU A 78 0.81 -7.79 -6.16
N LYS A 79 2.02 -7.87 -5.58
CA LYS A 79 3.12 -6.94 -5.89
C LYS A 79 3.47 -7.02 -7.38
N GLU A 80 3.60 -8.21 -7.94
CA GLU A 80 3.87 -8.42 -9.36
C GLU A 80 2.77 -7.81 -10.25
N THR A 81 1.50 -8.06 -9.92
CA THR A 81 0.36 -7.47 -10.64
C THR A 81 0.46 -5.94 -10.68
N VAL A 82 0.72 -5.32 -9.53
CA VAL A 82 0.82 -3.86 -9.41
C VAL A 82 2.02 -3.29 -10.18
N ILE A 83 3.17 -3.97 -10.17
CA ILE A 83 4.34 -3.59 -10.99
C ILE A 83 3.97 -3.57 -12.47
N ASN A 84 3.28 -4.61 -12.94
CA ASN A 84 2.89 -4.75 -14.33
C ASN A 84 1.82 -3.76 -14.78
N GLU A 85 0.88 -3.38 -13.90
CA GLU A 85 -0.17 -2.41 -14.19
C GLU A 85 0.34 -0.96 -14.25
N HIS A 86 1.35 -0.62 -13.44
CA HIS A 86 1.88 0.74 -13.32
C HIS A 86 3.41 0.80 -13.55
N PRO A 87 3.93 0.36 -14.71
CA PRO A 87 5.36 0.25 -14.93
C PRO A 87 6.05 1.62 -14.83
N GLY A 88 7.10 1.70 -14.01
CA GLY A 88 7.89 2.92 -13.81
C GLY A 88 7.19 4.04 -13.02
N ASN A 89 5.93 3.87 -12.60
CA ASN A 89 5.24 4.83 -11.74
C ASN A 89 5.12 4.29 -10.30
N TYR A 90 6.23 4.35 -9.57
CA TYR A 90 6.35 3.79 -8.22
C TYR A 90 5.35 4.39 -7.24
N ALA A 91 4.96 5.66 -7.41
CA ALA A 91 3.93 6.28 -6.59
C ALA A 91 2.54 5.66 -6.82
N LEU A 92 2.17 5.34 -8.07
CA LEU A 92 0.94 4.60 -8.36
C LEU A 92 1.04 3.15 -7.90
N GLN A 93 2.20 2.49 -8.08
CA GLN A 93 2.42 1.14 -7.57
C GLN A 93 2.19 1.07 -6.05
N LEU A 94 2.84 1.95 -5.28
CA LEU A 94 2.65 1.99 -3.83
C LEU A 94 1.22 2.31 -3.42
N PHE A 95 0.57 3.22 -4.13
CA PHE A 95 -0.83 3.55 -3.86
C PHE A 95 -1.74 2.35 -4.10
N ASP A 96 -1.57 1.64 -5.22
CA ASP A 96 -2.41 0.52 -5.59
C ASP A 96 -2.18 -0.68 -4.66
N LEU A 97 -0.93 -1.01 -4.35
CA LEU A 97 -0.62 -2.07 -3.38
C LEU A 97 -1.30 -1.81 -2.03
N LYS A 98 -1.23 -0.58 -1.51
CA LYS A 98 -1.93 -0.19 -0.27
C LYS A 98 -3.44 -0.37 -0.38
N ARG A 99 -4.02 0.03 -1.51
CA ARG A 99 -5.46 -0.11 -1.79
C ARG A 99 -5.89 -1.57 -1.83
N GLN A 100 -5.12 -2.42 -2.51
CA GLN A 100 -5.38 -3.85 -2.65
C GLN A 100 -5.25 -4.59 -1.32
N VAL A 101 -4.19 -4.31 -0.55
CA VAL A 101 -4.01 -4.84 0.82
C VAL A 101 -5.17 -4.44 1.74
N ALA A 102 -5.59 -3.17 1.71
CA ALA A 102 -6.73 -2.73 2.50
C ALA A 102 -8.05 -3.43 2.09
N ALA A 103 -8.24 -3.67 0.79
CA ALA A 103 -9.41 -4.39 0.29
C ALA A 103 -9.37 -5.88 0.68
N TYR A 104 -8.21 -6.52 0.63
CA TYR A 104 -8.01 -7.89 1.13
C TYR A 104 -8.42 -8.00 2.60
N HIS A 105 -7.89 -7.11 3.46
CA HIS A 105 -8.22 -7.11 4.88
C HIS A 105 -9.70 -6.85 5.16
N PHE A 106 -10.34 -6.03 4.34
CA PHE A 106 -11.78 -5.85 4.40
C PHE A 106 -12.50 -7.17 4.10
N LEU A 107 -12.19 -7.84 3.00
CA LEU A 107 -12.84 -9.08 2.56
C LEU A 107 -12.67 -10.22 3.58
N GLN A 108 -11.52 -10.31 4.23
CA GLN A 108 -11.26 -11.30 5.29
C GLN A 108 -12.17 -11.10 6.51
N LYS A 109 -12.49 -9.86 6.85
CA LYS A 109 -13.35 -9.51 8.00
C LYS A 109 -14.83 -9.37 7.65
N TYR A 110 -15.17 -9.50 6.37
CA TYR A 110 -16.52 -9.29 5.88
C TYR A 110 -17.27 -10.63 5.87
N ASP A 111 -17.73 -11.05 7.04
CA ASP A 111 -18.31 -12.37 7.32
C ASP A 111 -19.81 -12.33 7.67
N TYR A 112 -20.36 -11.13 7.89
CA TYR A 112 -21.77 -10.93 8.23
C TYR A 112 -22.33 -9.68 7.56
N VAL A 113 -23.55 -9.81 7.03
CA VAL A 113 -24.37 -8.69 6.57
C VAL A 113 -25.81 -8.94 6.99
N ASP A 114 -26.42 -7.94 7.64
CA ASP A 114 -27.81 -8.01 8.06
C ASP A 114 -28.74 -8.22 6.85
N GLY A 115 -29.70 -9.14 6.98
CA GLY A 115 -30.61 -9.51 5.89
C GLY A 115 -30.02 -10.41 4.79
N VAL A 116 -28.73 -10.80 4.88
CA VAL A 116 -28.11 -11.73 3.93
C VAL A 116 -27.80 -13.06 4.61
N PRO A 117 -28.38 -14.18 4.15
CA PRO A 117 -28.03 -15.51 4.64
C PRO A 117 -26.53 -15.81 4.50
N TYR A 118 -25.98 -16.55 5.46
CA TYR A 118 -24.54 -16.85 5.52
C TYR A 118 -24.04 -17.63 4.29
N ASP A 119 -24.82 -18.59 3.82
CA ASP A 119 -24.57 -19.36 2.60
C ASP A 119 -24.54 -18.47 1.36
N VAL A 120 -25.55 -17.59 1.19
CA VAL A 120 -25.58 -16.62 0.09
C VAL A 120 -24.36 -15.71 0.12
N LEU A 121 -23.97 -15.18 1.29
CA LEU A 121 -22.79 -14.32 1.42
C LEU A 121 -21.51 -15.08 1.03
N ASN A 122 -21.36 -16.33 1.46
CA ASN A 122 -20.20 -17.14 1.12
C ASN A 122 -20.13 -17.48 -0.37
N ASP A 123 -21.25 -17.82 -0.99
CA ASP A 123 -21.32 -18.11 -2.43
C ASP A 123 -20.92 -16.85 -3.23
N LEU A 124 -21.43 -15.68 -2.86
CA LEU A 124 -21.03 -14.42 -3.48
C LEU A 124 -19.54 -14.11 -3.31
N LYS A 125 -18.97 -14.38 -2.12
CA LYS A 125 -17.54 -14.21 -1.85
C LYS A 125 -16.69 -15.13 -2.71
N TYR A 126 -17.10 -16.40 -2.84
CA TYR A 126 -16.42 -17.38 -3.68
C TYR A 126 -16.43 -16.94 -5.15
N ASP A 127 -17.60 -16.54 -5.67
CA ASP A 127 -17.77 -16.14 -7.06
C ASP A 127 -16.96 -14.90 -7.45
N VAL A 128 -16.88 -13.89 -6.58
CA VAL A 128 -16.04 -12.71 -6.86
C VAL A 128 -14.55 -13.04 -6.79
N ALA A 129 -14.13 -13.87 -5.84
CA ALA A 129 -12.73 -14.26 -5.69
C ALA A 129 -12.27 -15.12 -6.88
N TYR A 130 -13.12 -16.01 -7.37
CA TYR A 130 -12.84 -16.84 -8.55
C TYR A 130 -12.62 -16.00 -9.82
N ARG A 131 -13.44 -14.95 -10.03
CA ARG A 131 -13.34 -14.10 -11.23
C ARG A 131 -12.16 -13.12 -11.18
N HIS A 132 -11.70 -12.76 -9.98
CA HIS A 132 -10.74 -11.67 -9.78
C HIS A 132 -9.63 -12.05 -8.78
N PRO A 133 -8.84 -13.11 -9.01
CA PRO A 133 -8.03 -13.77 -7.98
C PRO A 133 -7.06 -12.84 -7.21
N THR A 134 -6.48 -11.85 -7.87
CA THR A 134 -5.52 -10.89 -7.26
C THR A 134 -6.05 -9.45 -7.19
N ASN A 135 -7.26 -9.17 -7.69
CA ASN A 135 -7.84 -7.82 -7.68
C ASN A 135 -8.86 -7.67 -6.54
N PHE A 136 -8.36 -7.60 -5.31
CA PHE A 136 -9.17 -7.48 -4.09
C PHE A 136 -10.03 -6.22 -4.05
N ALA A 137 -9.56 -5.12 -4.63
CA ALA A 137 -10.34 -3.89 -4.75
C ALA A 137 -11.60 -4.12 -5.60
N LEU A 138 -11.47 -4.83 -6.72
CA LEU A 138 -12.61 -5.19 -7.57
C LEU A 138 -13.50 -6.26 -6.91
N GLN A 139 -12.92 -7.27 -6.26
CA GLN A 139 -13.68 -8.24 -5.46
C GLN A 139 -14.57 -7.53 -4.42
N LYS A 140 -14.00 -6.59 -3.66
CA LYS A 140 -14.73 -5.80 -2.66
C LYS A 140 -15.88 -5.02 -3.32
N PHE A 141 -15.60 -4.29 -4.39
CA PHE A 141 -16.61 -3.51 -5.10
C PHE A 141 -17.76 -4.37 -5.61
N GLU A 142 -17.45 -5.49 -6.27
CA GLU A 142 -18.47 -6.37 -6.83
C GLU A 142 -19.28 -7.11 -5.77
N LEU A 143 -18.63 -7.55 -4.68
CA LEU A 143 -19.33 -8.19 -3.56
C LEU A 143 -20.36 -7.23 -2.95
N GLN A 144 -19.96 -5.99 -2.66
CA GLN A 144 -20.85 -4.97 -2.12
C GLN A 144 -22.01 -4.66 -3.08
N ARG A 145 -21.74 -4.62 -4.40
CA ARG A 145 -22.77 -4.44 -5.42
C ARG A 145 -23.77 -5.59 -5.45
N GLN A 146 -23.30 -6.84 -5.38
CA GLN A 146 -24.17 -8.01 -5.42
C GLN A 146 -25.02 -8.16 -4.15
N ILE A 147 -24.44 -7.89 -2.98
CA ILE A 147 -25.17 -7.85 -1.71
C ILE A 147 -26.27 -6.80 -1.75
N LYS A 148 -25.97 -5.60 -2.26
CA LYS A 148 -27.00 -4.57 -2.42
C LYS A 148 -28.13 -5.05 -3.33
N ALA A 149 -27.82 -5.67 -4.46
CA ALA A 149 -28.85 -6.18 -5.37
C ALA A 149 -29.68 -7.29 -4.73
N TYR A 150 -29.07 -8.20 -3.96
CA TYR A 150 -29.78 -9.24 -3.22
C TYR A 150 -30.79 -8.65 -2.23
N LEU A 151 -30.36 -7.64 -1.45
CA LEU A 151 -31.21 -6.95 -0.48
C LEU A 151 -32.32 -6.11 -1.15
N ASP A 152 -32.09 -5.55 -2.33
CA ASP A 152 -33.11 -4.79 -3.05
C ASP A 152 -34.20 -5.71 -3.66
N MET A 153 -33.95 -7.02 -3.76
CA MET A 153 -34.86 -8.03 -4.32
C MET A 153 -35.67 -8.82 -3.27
N HIS A 154 -35.35 -8.70 -1.99
CA HIS A 154 -35.95 -9.48 -0.89
C HIS A 154 -36.45 -8.56 0.23
#